data_AF-A0A524FSW3-F1
#
_entry.id   AF-A0A524FSW3-F1
#
_cell.length_a   1.000
_cell.length_b   1.000
_cell.length_c   1.000
_cell.angle_alpha   90.00
_cell.angle_beta   90.00
_cell.angle_gamma   90.00
#
_symmetry.space_group_name_H-M   'P 1'
#
loop_
_entity.id
_entity.type
_entity.pdbx_description
1 polymer ?
#
loop_
_entity_poly.entity_id
_entity_poly.type
_entity_poly.pdbx_seq_one_letter_code
_entity_poly.pdbx_strand_id
1 'polypeptide(L)' 'MFENRMDVLVERFEVKTWLEEPVKNLSTGMRKRLDIVRSLLHNPDLLLLDETFSGLDKDSAAVFRE' A
#
# COMPACT_ATOMS: atom_id res chain seq x y z
N MET A 1 17.34 -17.18 3.10
CA MET A 1 15.94 -17.35 2.68
C MET A 1 15.58 -16.03 2.02
N PHE A 2 15.26 -16.02 0.72
CA PHE A 2 14.88 -14.77 0.07
C PHE A 2 13.53 -14.33 0.66
N GLU A 3 13.48 -13.14 1.27
CA GLU A 3 12.20 -12.56 1.69
C GLU A 3 11.34 -12.34 0.44
N ASN A 4 10.11 -12.86 0.48
CA ASN A 4 9.15 -12.62 -0.58
C ASN A 4 8.83 -11.12 -0.60
N ARG A 5 8.92 -10.47 -1.77
CA ARG A 5 8.61 -9.04 -1.92
C ARG A 5 7.22 -8.70 -1.38
N MET A 6 6.27 -9.62 -1.51
CA MET A 6 4.95 -9.46 -0.93
C MET A 6 5.02 -9.29 0.58
N ASP A 7 5.77 -10.12 1.29
CA ASP A 7 5.89 -10.07 2.75
C ASP A 7 6.53 -8.74 3.19
N VAL A 8 7.58 -8.30 2.48
CA VAL A 8 8.25 -7.00 2.73
C VAL A 8 7.27 -5.84 2.58
N LEU A 9 6.50 -5.82 1.50
CA LEU A 9 5.54 -4.74 1.25
C LEU A 9 4.33 -4.81 2.20
N VAL A 10 3.87 -6.01 2.55
CA VAL A 10 2.77 -6.20 3.50
C VAL A 10 3.12 -5.63 4.86
N GLU A 11 4.35 -5.90 5.33
CA GLU A 11 4.84 -5.38 6.60
C GLU A 11 5.09 -3.87 6.52
N ARG A 12 5.82 -3.40 5.50
CA ARG A 12 6.15 -1.98 5.33
C ARG A 12 4.91 -1.09 5.25
N PHE A 13 3.84 -1.54 4.60
CA PHE A 13 2.62 -0.75 4.42
C PHE A 13 1.52 -1.06 5.44
N GLU A 14 1.80 -1.92 6.42
CA GLU A 14 0.87 -2.31 7.50
C GLU A 14 -0.48 -2.84 6.97
N VAL A 15 -0.46 -3.58 5.86
CA VAL A 15 -1.70 -4.06 5.19
C VAL A 15 -2.06 -5.51 5.53
N LYS A 16 -1.32 -6.14 6.45
CA LYS A 16 -1.45 -7.55 6.80
C LYS A 16 -2.87 -7.95 7.22
N THR A 17 -3.55 -7.11 7.98
CA THR A 17 -4.91 -7.37 8.47
C THR A 17 -5.98 -7.26 7.38
N TRP A 18 -5.63 -6.78 6.19
CA TRP A 18 -6.57 -6.56 5.09
C TRP A 18 -6.51 -7.65 4.03
N LEU A 19 -5.52 -8.56 4.10
CA LEU A 19 -5.28 -9.56 3.06
C LEU A 19 -6.45 -10.53 2.87
N GLU A 20 -7.19 -10.81 3.94
CA GLU A 20 -8.36 -11.69 3.95
C GLU A 20 -9.69 -10.92 3.83
N GLU A 21 -9.64 -9.58 3.76
CA GLU A 21 -10.83 -8.73 3.73
C GLU A 21 -11.31 -8.48 2.29
N PRO A 22 -12.61 -8.65 1.99
CA PRO A 22 -13.15 -8.25 0.71
C PRO A 22 -12.90 -6.75 0.45
N VAL A 23 -12.37 -6.42 -0.74
CA VAL A 23 -12.01 -5.04 -1.12
C VAL A 23 -13.15 -4.02 -0.93
N LYS A 24 -14.40 -4.47 -1.08
CA LYS A 24 -15.62 -3.66 -0.86
C LYS A 24 -15.78 -3.18 0.60
N ASN A 25 -15.21 -3.89 1.56
CA ASN A 25 -15.27 -3.57 2.99
C ASN A 25 -14.17 -2.61 3.43
N LEU A 26 -13.12 -2.43 2.62
CA LEU A 26 -12.02 -1.53 2.95
C LEU A 26 -12.47 -0.07 2.86
N SER A 27 -11.86 0.82 3.65
CA SER A 27 -12.06 2.27 3.48
C SER A 27 -11.43 2.72 2.15
N THR A 28 -11.80 3.91 1.66
CA THR A 28 -11.17 4.47 0.46
C THR A 28 -9.66 4.67 0.64
N GLY A 29 -9.21 5.08 1.84
CA GLY A 29 -7.78 5.20 2.14
C GLY A 29 -7.06 3.86 2.14
N MET A 30 -7.67 2.82 2.71
CA MET A 30 -7.12 1.45 2.71
C MET A 30 -7.00 0.91 1.27
N ARG A 31 -8.02 1.13 0.43
CA ARG A 31 -7.97 0.76 -1.00
C ARG A 31 -6.84 1.49 -1.73
N LYS A 32 -6.72 2.81 -1.57
CA LYS A 32 -5.63 3.60 -2.16
C LYS A 32 -4.26 3.06 -1.74
N ARG A 33 -4.08 2.75 -0.45
CA ARG A 33 -2.83 2.17 0.07
C ARG A 33 -2.55 0.80 -0.57
N LEU A 34 -3.55 -0.06 -0.69
CA LEU A 34 -3.43 -1.36 -1.35
C LEU A 34 -3.10 -1.24 -2.84
N ASP A 35 -3.66 -0.26 -3.55
CA ASP A 35 -3.33 0.01 -4.95
C ASP A 35 -1.86 0.41 -5.12
N ILE A 36 -1.30 1.20 -4.19
CA ILE A 36 0.13 1.54 -4.19
C ILE A 36 0.97 0.29 -3.92
N VAL A 37 0.65 -0.51 -2.90
CA VAL A 37 1.33 -1.79 -2.62
C VAL A 37 1.31 -2.69 -3.86
N ARG A 38 0.15 -2.82 -4.52
CA ARG A 38 0.00 -3.59 -5.75
C ARG A 38 0.90 -3.08 -6.86
N SER A 39 0.98 -1.76 -7.05
CA SER A 39 1.86 -1.18 -8.08
C SER A 39 3.34 -1.46 -7.81
N LEU A 40 3.75 -1.49 -6.54
CA LEU A 40 5.12 -1.76 -6.13
C LEU A 40 5.51 -3.24 -6.25
N LEU A 41 4.56 -4.18 -6.21
CA LEU A 41 4.85 -5.62 -6.36
C LEU A 41 5.61 -5.94 -7.65
N HIS A 42 5.38 -5.18 -8.72
CA HIS A 42 6.04 -5.37 -10.01
C HIS A 42 7.47 -4.82 -10.09
N ASN A 43 7.99 -4.24 -9.01
CA ASN A 43 9.30 -3.59 -8.96
C ASN A 43 9.52 -2.57 -10.10
N PRO A 44 8.63 -1.58 -10.26
CA PRO A 44 8.79 -0.58 -11.30
C PRO A 44 10.01 0.32 -11.03
N ASP A 45 10.70 0.73 -12.09
CA ASP A 45 11.80 1.71 -12.01
C ASP A 45 11.28 3.13 -11.69
N LEU A 46 10.03 3.43 -12.04
CA LEU A 46 9.35 4.69 -11.80
C LEU A 46 7.87 4.45 -11.50
N LEU A 47 7.38 5.03 -10.41
CA LEU A 47 5.97 5.02 -10.03
C LEU A 47 5.44 6.47 -10.03
N LEU A 48 4.48 6.75 -10.91
CA LEU A 48 3.78 8.03 -10.94
C LEU A 48 2.48 7.91 -10.16
N LEU A 49 2.29 8.79 -9.19
CA LEU A 49 1.10 8.84 -8.35
C LEU A 49 0.42 10.18 -8.52
N ASP A 50 -0.81 10.17 -9.02
CA ASP A 50 -1.62 11.39 -9.13
C ASP A 50 -2.58 11.49 -7.94
N GLU A 51 -2.52 12.62 -7.24
CA GLU A 51 -3.35 12.96 -6.07
C GLU A 51 -3.53 11.85 -5.00
N THR A 52 -2.60 10.91 -4.85
CA THR A 52 -2.81 9.72 -4.01
C THR A 52 -2.87 10.01 -2.51
N PHE A 53 -2.23 11.09 -2.07
CA PHE A 53 -2.23 11.52 -0.67
C PHE A 53 -3.42 12.42 -0.30
N SER A 54 -4.24 12.83 -1.27
CA SER A 54 -5.46 13.60 -0.98
C SER A 54 -6.48 12.70 -0.27
N GLY A 55 -6.83 13.07 0.96
CA GLY A 55 -7.79 12.33 1.79
C GLY A 55 -7.24 11.10 2.51
N LEU A 56 -5.91 10.88 2.51
CA LEU A 56 -5.27 10.00 3.49
C LEU A 56 -5.02 10.78 4.79
N ASP A 57 -5.28 10.17 5.94
CA ASP A 57 -4.89 10.73 7.23
C ASP A 57 -3.36 10.91 7.30
N LYS A 58 -2.90 11.84 8.15
CA LYS A 58 -1.48 12.22 8.23
C LYS A 58 -0.57 11.03 8.53
N ASP A 59 -1.06 10.07 9.31
CA ASP A 59 -0.33 8.88 9.73
C ASP A 59 -0.20 7.89 8.56
N SER A 60 -1.28 7.67 7.80
CA SER A 60 -1.25 6.87 6.57
C SER A 60 -0.27 7.38 5.51
N ALA A 61 -0.11 8.69 5.40
CA ALA A 61 0.81 9.29 4.43
C ALA A 61 2.29 9.24 4.89
N ALA A 62 2.57 9.04 6.18
CA ALA A 62 3.93 8.92 6.70
C ALA A 62 4.63 7.64 6.21
N VAL A 63 3.87 6.55 6.06
CA VAL A 63 4.32 5.25 5.56
C VAL A 63 4.94 5.31 4.15
N PHE A 64 4.65 6.37 3.39
CA PHE A 64 5.13 6.57 2.02
C PHE A 64 6.27 7.58 1.88
N ARG A 65 6.77 8.17 2.99
CA ARG A 65 7.70 9.32 2.99
C ARG A 65 9.17 9.01 3.29
N GLU A 66 9.60 7.76 3.16
CA GLU A 66 11.02 7.35 3.18
C GLU A 66 11.49 6.89 1.81
#